data_AF-A0A933UAC6-F1
#
_entry.id   AF-A0A933UAC6-F1
#
_cell.length_a   1.000
_cell.length_b   1.000
_cell.length_c   1.000
_cell.angle_alpha   90.00
_cell.angle_beta   90.00
_cell.angle_gamma   90.00
#
_symmetry.space_group_name_H-M   'P 1'
#
loop_
_entity.id
_entity.type
_entity.pdbx_description
1 polymer ?
#
loop_
_entity_poly.entity_id
_entity_poly.type
_entity_poly.pdbx_seq_one_letter_code
_entity_poly.pdbx_strand_id
1 'polypeptide(L)'
;MPFSSPWRTITLDRVDDVSADVQFAGADGNFEISIPLATLGLKPAASQRLKGDIGVLRGNGFQTLQRVYWANKASGITADVPSEAELTPRLWGRWEFR
;
A
#
# COMPACT_ATOMS: atom_id res chain seq x y z
N MET A 1 0.99 -12.39 -10.82
CA MET A 1 -0.39 -11.89 -10.97
C MET A 1 -0.41 -10.66 -11.86
N PRO A 2 -1.09 -10.68 -13.02
CA PRO A 2 -1.15 -9.55 -13.94
C PRO A 2 -2.16 -8.48 -13.50
N PHE A 3 -1.80 -7.21 -13.65
CA PHE A 3 -2.65 -6.03 -13.50
C PHE A 3 -2.61 -5.25 -14.81
N SER A 4 -3.76 -5.10 -15.47
CA SER A 4 -3.83 -4.66 -16.86
C SER A 4 -4.81 -3.49 -17.05
N SER A 5 -4.49 -2.63 -18.01
CA SER A 5 -5.38 -1.64 -18.62
C SER A 5 -5.15 -1.65 -20.14
N PRO A 6 -5.94 -0.90 -20.94
CA PRO A 6 -5.68 -0.76 -22.37
C PRO A 6 -4.27 -0.24 -22.73
N TRP A 7 -3.59 0.43 -21.79
CA TRP A 7 -2.30 1.06 -22.01
C TRP A 7 -1.11 0.14 -21.71
N ARG A 8 -1.17 -0.64 -20.62
CA ARG A 8 -0.07 -1.52 -20.20
C ARG A 8 -0.53 -2.64 -19.27
N THR A 9 0.37 -3.59 -19.04
CA THR A 9 0.23 -4.62 -18.00
C THR A 9 1.48 -4.66 -17.14
N ILE A 10 1.31 -4.74 -15.82
CA ILE A 10 2.39 -5.08 -14.88
C ILE A 10 2.12 -6.44 -14.24
N THR A 11 3.15 -7.06 -13.69
CA THR A 11 3.01 -8.31 -12.93
C THR A 11 3.54 -8.11 -11.51
N LEU A 12 2.76 -8.56 -10.54
CA LEU A 12 3.20 -8.71 -9.15
C LEU A 12 3.50 -10.18 -8.91
N ASP A 13 4.66 -10.49 -8.32
CA ASP A 13 5.07 -11.87 -8.05
C ASP A 13 4.10 -12.57 -7.08
N ARG A 14 3.59 -11.82 -6.11
CA ARG A 14 2.69 -12.33 -5.08
C ARG A 14 1.68 -11.27 -4.67
N VAL A 15 0.43 -11.71 -4.48
CA VAL A 15 -0.67 -10.95 -3.90
C VAL A 15 -1.39 -11.89 -2.95
N ASP A 16 -1.49 -11.51 -1.68
CA ASP A 16 -2.17 -12.28 -0.65
C ASP A 16 -3.38 -11.49 -0.14
N ASP A 17 -4.50 -12.18 0.07
CA ASP A 17 -5.62 -11.61 0.82
C ASP A 17 -5.37 -11.82 2.31
N VAL A 18 -5.20 -10.70 3.03
CA VAL A 18 -4.92 -10.67 4.47
C VAL A 18 -6.06 -10.02 5.26
N SER A 19 -7.26 -9.90 4.66
CA SER A 19 -8.40 -9.18 5.25
C SER A 19 -8.79 -9.69 6.63
N ALA A 20 -8.58 -10.99 6.90
CA ALA A 20 -8.87 -11.60 8.21
C ALA A 20 -7.91 -11.14 9.33
N ASP A 21 -6.71 -10.69 8.98
CA ASP A 21 -5.68 -10.25 9.93
C ASP A 21 -5.67 -8.73 10.14
N VAL A 22 -6.44 -7.99 9.33
CA VAL A 22 -6.46 -6.52 9.34
C VAL A 22 -7.59 -6.02 10.22
N GLN A 23 -7.24 -5.14 11.15
CA GLN A 23 -8.21 -4.29 11.84
C GLN A 23 -8.14 -2.88 11.25
N PHE A 24 -9.31 -2.31 10.98
CA PHE A 24 -9.44 -0.99 10.40
C PHE A 24 -10.49 -0.20 11.18
N ALA A 25 -10.12 1.02 11.56
CA ALA A 25 -11.04 1.98 12.15
C ALA A 25 -10.89 3.34 11.44
N GLY A 26 -11.99 4.08 11.35
CA GLY A 26 -11.98 5.43 10.79
C GLY A 26 -13.00 6.31 11.49
N ALA A 27 -12.57 7.51 11.89
CA ALA A 27 -13.42 8.52 12.51
C ALA A 27 -12.92 9.92 12.15
N ASP A 28 -13.83 10.80 11.73
CA ASP A 28 -13.55 12.22 11.43
C ASP A 28 -12.36 12.46 10.50
N GLY A 29 -12.21 11.61 9.47
CA GLY A 29 -11.12 11.69 8.50
C GLY A 29 -9.78 11.10 8.97
N ASN A 30 -9.70 10.64 10.21
CA ASN A 30 -8.60 9.83 10.71
C ASN A 30 -8.85 8.36 10.38
N PHE A 31 -7.75 7.65 10.10
CA PHE A 31 -7.76 6.23 9.80
C PHE A 31 -6.70 5.54 10.65
N GLU A 32 -7.08 4.43 11.26
CA GLU A 32 -6.19 3.56 12.00
C GLU A 32 -6.23 2.17 11.38
N ILE A 33 -5.04 1.59 11.20
CA ILE A 33 -4.91 0.22 10.71
C ILE A 33 -4.01 -0.54 11.67
N SER A 34 -4.34 -1.80 11.91
CA SER A 34 -3.49 -2.75 12.62
C SER A 34 -3.40 -4.04 11.82
N ILE A 35 -2.19 -4.56 11.69
CA ILE A 35 -1.89 -5.84 11.05
C ILE A 35 -0.70 -6.47 11.79
N PRO A 36 -0.73 -7.79 12.08
CA PRO A 36 0.43 -8.49 12.61
C PRO A 36 1.63 -8.36 11.68
N LEU A 37 2.80 -7.97 12.21
CA LEU A 37 4.03 -7.89 11.41
C LEU A 37 4.42 -9.24 10.79
N ALA A 38 4.06 -10.35 11.45
CA ALA A 38 4.25 -11.69 10.94
C ALA A 38 3.46 -11.96 9.64
N THR A 39 2.27 -11.36 9.48
CA THR A 39 1.48 -11.43 8.24
C THR A 39 2.22 -10.78 7.07
N LEU A 40 3.02 -9.74 7.35
CA LEU A 40 3.91 -9.10 6.37
C LEU A 40 5.25 -9.83 6.19
N GLY A 41 5.46 -10.97 6.86
CA GLY A 41 6.74 -11.69 6.87
C GLY A 41 7.86 -10.95 7.61
N LEU A 42 7.54 -9.92 8.40
CA LEU A 42 8.50 -9.11 9.12
C LEU A 42 8.79 -9.72 10.50
N LYS A 43 10.08 -9.90 10.80
CA LYS A 43 10.60 -10.26 12.12
C LYS A 43 11.53 -9.15 12.59
N PRO A 44 10.98 -8.04 13.13
CA PRO A 44 11.77 -6.88 13.44
C PRO A 44 12.81 -7.20 14.52
N ALA A 45 14.06 -6.84 14.23
CA ALA A 45 15.12 -6.77 15.22
C ALA A 45 15.32 -5.33 15.68
N ALA A 46 15.83 -5.13 16.90
CA ALA A 46 16.14 -3.80 17.41
C ALA A 46 17.08 -3.05 16.44
N SER A 47 16.77 -1.78 16.16
CA SER A 47 17.48 -0.93 15.19
C SER A 47 17.43 -1.42 13.73
N GLN A 48 16.61 -2.41 13.40
CA GLN A 48 16.44 -2.84 12.02
C GLN A 48 15.80 -1.71 11.21
N ARG A 49 16.41 -1.42 10.05
CA ARG A 49 15.92 -0.43 9.10
C ARG A 49 15.39 -1.12 7.86
N LEU A 50 14.22 -0.70 7.40
CA LEU A 50 13.65 -1.14 6.14
C LEU A 50 13.13 0.02 5.32
N LYS A 51 12.98 -0.20 4.00
CA LYS A 51 12.21 0.70 3.15
C LYS A 51 10.77 0.21 3.12
N GLY A 52 9.85 1.13 3.33
CA GLY A 52 8.43 0.82 3.33
C GLY A 52 7.61 2.06 3.03
N ASP A 53 6.38 1.83 2.63
CA ASP A 53 5.37 2.87 2.48
C ASP A 53 4.00 2.29 2.85
N ILE A 54 3.09 3.18 3.20
CA ILE A 54 1.72 2.85 3.59
C ILE A 54 0.82 3.94 3.03
N GLY A 55 -0.35 3.58 2.57
CA GLY A 55 -1.31 4.55 2.07
C GLY A 55 -2.72 4.04 2.03
N VAL A 56 -3.63 4.98 1.79
CA VAL A 56 -5.06 4.75 1.67
C VAL A 56 -5.49 5.12 0.26
N LEU A 57 -6.25 4.22 -0.36
CA LEU A 57 -6.99 4.48 -1.58
C LEU A 57 -8.39 4.96 -1.19
N ARG A 58 -8.76 6.18 -1.59
CA ARG A 58 -10.09 6.74 -1.34
C ARG A 58 -10.88 6.69 -2.63
N GLY A 59 -12.08 6.15 -2.57
CA GLY A 59 -12.97 6.01 -3.71
C GLY A 59 -14.42 6.26 -3.35
N ASN A 60 -15.29 6.17 -4.35
CA ASN A 60 -16.74 6.31 -4.21
C ASN A 60 -17.49 4.97 -4.31
N GLY A 61 -16.79 3.85 -4.12
CA GLY A 61 -17.31 2.49 -4.29
C GLY A 61 -17.19 1.93 -5.71
N PHE A 62 -16.93 2.78 -6.72
CA PHE A 62 -16.76 2.34 -8.11
C PHE A 62 -15.33 2.54 -8.62
N GLN A 63 -14.67 3.62 -8.21
CA GLN A 63 -13.33 3.98 -8.67
C GLN A 63 -12.50 4.60 -7.54
N THR A 64 -11.18 4.46 -7.67
CA THR A 64 -10.22 5.22 -6.89
C THR A 64 -10.27 6.69 -7.33
N LEU A 65 -10.53 7.60 -6.40
CA LEU A 65 -10.50 9.04 -6.64
C LEU A 65 -9.22 9.69 -6.12
N GLN A 66 -8.61 9.09 -5.11
CA GLN A 66 -7.39 9.61 -4.51
C GLN A 66 -6.51 8.48 -3.97
N ARG A 67 -5.20 8.63 -4.15
CA ARG A 67 -4.19 7.78 -3.52
C ARG A 67 -3.39 8.65 -2.56
N VAL A 68 -3.36 8.29 -1.28
CA VAL A 68 -2.63 9.06 -0.27
C VAL A 68 -1.63 8.14 0.40
N TYR A 69 -0.35 8.33 0.10
CA TYR A 69 0.73 7.56 0.72
C TYR A 69 1.56 8.43 1.68
N TRP A 70 2.09 7.77 2.71
CA TRP A 70 2.95 8.38 3.72
C TRP A 70 4.21 8.98 3.07
N ALA A 71 4.95 8.21 2.28
CA ALA A 71 6.18 8.66 1.63
C ALA A 71 6.00 9.01 0.15
N ASN A 72 5.40 8.12 -0.66
CA ASN A 72 5.30 8.32 -2.11
C ASN A 72 4.31 9.43 -2.49
N LYS A 73 4.83 10.56 -2.99
CA LYS A 73 4.00 11.70 -3.43
C LYS A 73 3.59 11.63 -4.91
N ALA A 74 4.13 10.70 -5.69
CA ALA A 74 3.77 10.48 -7.09
C ALA A 74 2.45 9.69 -7.21
N SER A 75 1.35 10.30 -6.76
CA SER A 75 0.07 9.63 -6.49
C SER A 75 -1.11 10.15 -7.33
N GLY A 76 -0.86 11.02 -8.31
CA GLY A 76 -1.89 11.70 -9.11
C GLY A 76 -2.62 10.83 -10.16
N ILE A 77 -2.22 9.57 -10.34
CA ILE A 77 -2.85 8.65 -11.30
C ILE A 77 -3.79 7.69 -10.55
N THR A 78 -5.08 7.72 -10.87
CA THR A 78 -6.15 6.96 -10.18
C THR A 78 -7.16 6.30 -11.13
N ALA A 79 -6.85 6.25 -12.44
CA ALA A 79 -7.71 5.66 -13.47
C ALA A 79 -6.92 4.69 -14.37
N ASP A 80 -5.86 4.08 -13.82
CA ASP A 80 -5.02 3.13 -14.53
C ASP A 80 -4.58 2.04 -13.55
N VAL A 81 -5.24 0.89 -13.62
CA VAL A 81 -5.02 -0.27 -12.73
C VAL A 81 -3.53 -0.64 -12.59
N PRO A 82 -2.73 -0.73 -13.68
CA PRO A 82 -1.30 -0.94 -13.55
C PRO A 82 -0.58 0.15 -12.75
N SER A 83 -0.83 1.43 -13.03
CA SER A 83 -0.23 2.55 -12.28
C SER A 83 -0.68 2.61 -10.82
N GLU A 84 -1.89 2.15 -10.52
CA GLU A 84 -2.42 2.05 -9.17
C GLU A 84 -1.74 0.94 -8.36
N ALA A 85 -1.50 -0.21 -8.99
CA ALA A 85 -0.85 -1.37 -8.37
C ALA A 85 0.69 -1.31 -8.35
N GLU A 86 1.31 -0.46 -9.18
CA GLU A 86 2.76 -0.39 -9.32
C GLU A 86 3.46 -0.04 -7.99
N LEU A 87 4.40 -0.88 -7.58
CA LEU A 87 5.30 -0.60 -6.48
C LEU A 87 6.48 0.24 -6.98
N THR A 88 6.76 1.36 -6.30
CA THR A 88 7.88 2.24 -6.65
C THR A 88 8.90 2.34 -5.51
N PRO A 89 9.76 1.32 -5.25
CA PRO A 89 10.66 1.27 -4.09
C PRO A 89 11.62 2.46 -3.94
N ARG A 90 11.91 3.17 -5.02
CA ARG A 90 12.72 4.41 -4.99
C ARG A 90 12.02 5.58 -4.27
N LEU A 91 10.69 5.54 -4.13
CA LEU A 91 9.87 6.57 -3.47
C LEU A 91 9.42 6.17 -2.06
N TRP A 92 9.86 5.00 -1.57
CA TRP A 92 9.53 4.56 -0.21
C TRP A 92 10.33 5.33 0.84
N GLY A 93 9.72 5.50 2.01
CA GLY A 93 10.39 6.05 3.19
C GLY A 93 11.25 5.01 3.90
N ARG A 94 11.84 5.40 5.04
CA ARG A 94 12.61 4.50 5.90
C ARG A 94 11.87 4.28 7.21
N TRP A 95 11.70 3.02 7.59
CA TRP A 95 11.18 2.62 8.89
C TRP A 95 12.34 2.12 9.75
N GLU A 96 12.29 2.42 11.04
CA GLU A 96 13.24 1.94 12.04
C GLU A 96 12.46 1.34 13.21
N PHE A 97 12.68 0.05 13.46
CA PHE A 97 12.09 -0.61 14.62
C PHE A 97 12.90 -0.28 15.86
N ARG A 98 12.20 0.22 16.88
CA ARG A 98 12.76 0.60 18.18
C ARG A 98 12.46 -0.47 19.21
#